data_AF-Q46096-F1
#
_entry.id   AF-Q46096-F1
#
_cell.length_a   1.000
_cell.length_b   1.000
_cell.length_c   1.000
_cell.angle_alpha   90.00
_cell.angle_beta   90.00
_cell.angle_gamma   90.00
#
_symmetry.space_group_name_H-M   'P 1'
#
loop_
_entity.id
_entity.type
_entity.pdbx_description
1 polymer ?
#
loop_
_entity_poly.entity_id
_entity_poly.type
_entity_poly.pdbx_seq_one_letter_code
_entity_poly.pdbx_strand_id
1 'polypeptide(L)'
;DPSNKNLLEQLKNKNTNLYAIFLLKENINDFNNTTLQNELKQIYNNAQTNTLLKNIIALSLGDKSIFLKNYDKLLEAYKLLEQNKIEEANVLLSQIKENSSLNQIAKNLNFQASMKIFLLYSWRGPKQYLTKTNRWRFKS
;
A
#
# COMPACT_ATOMS: atom_id res chain seq x y z
N ASP A 1 -22.81 25.54 -11.52
CA ASP A 1 -21.84 26.65 -11.38
C ASP A 1 -20.92 26.35 -10.19
N PRO A 2 -19.63 26.07 -10.42
CA PRO A 2 -18.64 25.78 -9.36
C PRO A 2 -18.46 26.94 -8.36
N SER A 3 -18.87 28.15 -8.71
CA SER A 3 -18.75 29.34 -7.86
C SER A 3 -19.98 29.59 -6.99
N ASN A 4 -21.05 28.78 -7.11
CA ASN A 4 -22.26 28.93 -6.31
C ASN A 4 -22.04 28.43 -4.88
N LYS A 5 -21.74 29.36 -3.97
CA LYS A 5 -21.46 29.10 -2.55
C LYS A 5 -22.57 28.36 -1.80
N ASN A 6 -23.84 28.62 -2.14
CA ASN A 6 -24.97 27.97 -1.46
C ASN A 6 -25.05 26.47 -1.81
N LEU A 7 -24.86 26.13 -3.08
CA LEU A 7 -24.82 24.72 -3.52
C LEU A 7 -23.62 23.97 -2.93
N LEU A 8 -22.47 24.64 -2.77
CA LEU A 8 -21.29 24.05 -2.13
C LEU A 8 -21.52 23.75 -0.65
N GLU A 9 -22.11 24.67 0.09
CA GLU A 9 -22.49 24.44 1.48
C GLU A 9 -23.51 23.31 1.61
N GLN A 10 -24.51 23.24 0.74
CA GLN A 10 -25.45 22.12 0.71
C GLN A 10 -24.77 20.78 0.42
N LEU A 11 -23.82 20.75 -0.51
CA LEU A 11 -23.05 19.55 -0.84
C LEU A 11 -22.21 19.09 0.34
N LYS A 12 -21.49 20.01 0.98
CA LYS A 12 -20.68 19.77 2.17
C LYS A 12 -21.51 19.16 3.31
N ASN A 13 -22.67 19.73 3.58
CA ASN A 13 -23.56 19.28 4.65
C ASN A 13 -24.25 17.94 4.34
N LYS A 14 -24.60 17.67 3.07
CA LYS A 14 -25.22 16.40 2.66
C LYS A 14 -24.22 15.25 2.56
N ASN A 15 -23.02 15.52 2.04
CA ASN A 15 -22.01 14.49 1.81
C ASN A 15 -20.60 15.09 1.74
N THR A 16 -19.92 15.08 2.88
CA THR A 16 -18.53 15.54 3.01
C THR A 16 -17.56 14.83 2.06
N ASN A 17 -17.78 13.56 1.74
CA ASN A 17 -16.90 12.82 0.84
C ASN A 17 -17.04 13.31 -0.61
N LEU A 18 -18.27 13.56 -1.08
CA LEU A 18 -18.50 14.13 -2.42
C LEU A 18 -17.99 15.57 -2.50
N TYR A 19 -18.15 16.35 -1.44
CA TYR A 19 -17.58 17.68 -1.34
C TYR A 19 -16.05 17.65 -1.43
N ALA A 20 -15.40 16.71 -0.76
CA ALA A 20 -13.95 16.53 -0.86
C ALA A 20 -13.50 16.19 -2.28
N ILE A 21 -14.23 15.33 -3.00
CA ILE A 21 -13.93 15.00 -4.40
C ILE A 21 -14.03 16.25 -5.29
N PHE A 22 -15.03 17.11 -5.06
CA PHE A 22 -15.12 18.39 -5.74
C PHE A 22 -13.90 19.27 -5.45
N LEU A 23 -13.51 19.45 -4.18
CA LEU A 23 -12.34 20.24 -3.81
C LEU A 23 -11.04 19.70 -4.42
N LEU A 24 -10.87 18.37 -4.47
CA LEU A 24 -9.74 17.73 -5.11
C LEU A 24 -9.65 18.07 -6.60
N LYS A 25 -10.79 18.03 -7.29
CA LYS A 25 -10.87 18.43 -8.71
C LYS A 25 -10.45 19.89 -8.90
N GLU A 26 -10.91 20.79 -8.04
CA GLU A 26 -10.55 22.21 -8.13
C GLU A 26 -9.07 22.46 -7.77
N ASN A 27 -8.53 21.74 -6.78
CA ASN A 27 -7.12 21.84 -6.39
C ASN A 27 -6.15 21.37 -7.49
N ILE A 28 -6.58 20.47 -8.39
CA ILE A 28 -5.78 20.10 -9.59
C ILE A 28 -5.60 21.31 -10.53
N ASN A 29 -6.57 22.21 -10.58
CA ASN A 29 -6.52 23.38 -11.45
C ASN A 29 -5.74 24.54 -10.81
N ASP A 30 -5.66 24.60 -9.48
CA ASP A 30 -4.93 25.62 -8.73
C ASP A 30 -4.30 25.02 -7.46
N PHE A 31 -3.13 24.41 -7.63
CA PHE A 31 -2.41 23.74 -6.54
C PHE A 31 -1.91 24.69 -5.45
N ASN A 32 -1.85 26.00 -5.69
CA ASN A 32 -1.36 26.98 -4.71
C ASN A 32 -2.49 27.60 -3.87
N ASN A 33 -3.73 27.18 -4.10
CA ASN A 33 -4.88 27.72 -3.41
C ASN A 33 -4.91 27.30 -1.93
N THR A 34 -4.44 28.19 -1.06
CA THR A 34 -4.33 27.92 0.38
C THR A 34 -5.69 27.70 1.06
N THR A 35 -6.76 28.31 0.55
CA THR A 35 -8.12 28.10 1.05
C THR A 35 -8.59 26.67 0.78
N LEU A 36 -8.47 26.20 -0.47
CA LEU A 36 -8.83 24.82 -0.84
C LEU A 36 -8.00 23.79 -0.06
N GLN A 37 -6.70 24.02 0.06
CA GLN A 37 -5.82 23.13 0.83
C GLN A 37 -6.22 23.06 2.31
N ASN A 38 -6.60 24.19 2.92
CA ASN A 38 -7.02 24.21 4.33
C ASN A 38 -8.34 23.45 4.54
N GLU A 39 -9.29 23.56 3.61
CA GLU A 39 -10.52 22.77 3.68
C GLU A 39 -10.26 21.27 3.51
N LEU A 40 -9.40 20.88 2.56
CA LEU A 40 -8.97 19.50 2.39
C LEU A 40 -8.30 18.96 3.67
N LYS A 41 -7.47 19.75 4.36
CA LYS A 41 -6.87 19.38 5.66
C LYS A 41 -7.92 19.16 6.75
N GLN A 42 -8.96 19.99 6.82
CA GLN A 42 -10.05 19.79 7.77
C GLN A 42 -10.78 18.47 7.52
N ILE A 43 -11.08 18.16 6.25
CA ILE A 43 -11.71 16.90 5.86
C ILE A 43 -10.81 15.70 6.17
N TYR A 44 -9.50 15.81 5.92
CA TYR A 44 -8.53 14.78 6.26
C TYR A 44 -8.55 14.44 7.77
N ASN A 45 -8.64 15.44 8.63
CA ASN A 45 -8.68 15.28 10.08
C ASN A 45 -10.04 14.78 10.62
N ASN A 46 -11.11 14.84 9.82
CA ASN A 46 -12.42 14.35 10.23
C ASN A 46 -12.42 12.81 10.36
N ALA A 47 -12.87 12.29 11.50
CA ALA A 47 -12.91 10.86 11.80
C ALA A 47 -13.84 10.06 10.86
N GLN A 48 -14.89 10.68 10.34
CA GLN A 48 -15.89 10.05 9.47
C GLN A 48 -15.47 9.98 8.00
N THR A 49 -14.39 10.68 7.62
CA THR A 49 -13.88 10.66 6.26
C THR A 49 -13.33 9.28 5.92
N ASN A 50 -13.74 8.77 4.76
CA ASN A 50 -13.30 7.47 4.26
C ASN A 50 -11.75 7.37 4.19
N THR A 51 -11.18 6.24 4.60
CA THR A 51 -9.72 6.03 4.65
C THR A 51 -9.02 6.18 3.29
N LEU A 52 -9.63 5.68 2.20
CA LEU A 52 -9.09 5.86 0.85
C LEU A 52 -9.07 7.35 0.47
N LEU A 53 -10.17 8.05 0.76
CA LEU A 53 -10.27 9.49 0.49
C LEU A 53 -9.21 10.28 1.28
N LYS A 54 -8.95 9.94 2.55
CA LYS A 54 -7.86 10.56 3.33
C LYS A 54 -6.49 10.41 2.65
N ASN A 55 -6.22 9.25 2.06
CA ASN A 55 -4.97 9.02 1.35
C ASN A 55 -4.86 9.83 0.05
N ILE A 56 -5.97 9.97 -0.68
CA ILE A 56 -6.03 10.82 -1.89
C ILE A 56 -5.83 12.29 -1.51
N ILE A 57 -6.45 12.75 -0.42
CA ILE A 57 -6.26 14.10 0.10
C ILE A 57 -4.80 14.35 0.49
N ALA A 58 -4.18 13.42 1.24
CA ALA A 58 -2.78 13.55 1.62
C ALA A 58 -1.87 13.72 0.39
N LEU A 59 -2.06 12.92 -0.67
CA LEU A 59 -1.33 13.12 -1.92
C LEU A 59 -1.52 14.51 -2.52
N SER A 60 -2.78 14.96 -2.60
CA SER A 60 -3.12 16.24 -3.21
C SER A 60 -2.48 17.43 -2.46
N LEU A 61 -2.16 17.24 -1.19
CA LEU A 61 -1.46 18.22 -0.36
C LEU A 61 0.07 18.10 -0.42
N GLY A 62 0.61 17.20 -1.25
CA GLY A 62 2.04 16.94 -1.36
C GLY A 62 2.59 16.02 -0.27
N ASP A 63 1.74 15.49 0.61
CA ASP A 63 2.15 14.53 1.64
C ASP A 63 2.31 13.13 1.03
N LYS A 64 3.40 12.46 1.41
CA LYS A 64 3.63 11.06 1.03
C LYS A 64 2.63 10.17 1.77
N SER A 65 1.57 9.73 1.09
CA SER A 65 0.63 8.77 1.64
C SER A 65 1.32 7.43 1.94
N ILE A 66 1.37 7.05 3.21
CA ILE A 66 1.90 5.75 3.66
C ILE A 66 1.13 4.60 3.00
N PHE A 67 -0.18 4.77 2.80
CA PHE A 67 -1.02 3.79 2.11
C PHE A 67 -0.56 3.57 0.67
N LEU A 68 -0.35 4.63 -0.10
CA LEU A 68 0.03 4.50 -1.51
C LEU A 68 1.46 4.03 -1.68
N LYS A 69 2.37 4.48 -0.81
CA LYS A 69 3.72 3.92 -0.74
C LYS A 69 3.69 2.41 -0.49
N ASN A 70 2.80 1.93 0.40
CA ASN A 70 2.65 0.50 0.66
C ASN A 70 1.91 -0.23 -0.47
N TYR A 71 1.01 0.45 -1.18
CA TYR A 71 0.33 -0.07 -2.35
C TYR A 71 1.30 -0.31 -3.51
N ASP A 72 2.21 0.63 -3.77
CA ASP A 72 3.24 0.48 -4.80
C ASP A 72 4.15 -0.72 -4.52
N LYS A 73 4.55 -0.91 -3.25
CA LYS A 73 5.30 -2.11 -2.83
C LYS A 73 4.55 -3.40 -3.06
N LEU A 74 3.23 -3.39 -2.84
CA LEU A 74 2.38 -4.56 -3.05
C LEU A 74 2.30 -4.92 -4.53
N LEU A 75 2.14 -3.92 -5.40
CA LEU A 75 2.16 -4.09 -6.85
C LEU A 75 3.52 -4.58 -7.36
N GLU A 76 4.62 -4.04 -6.84
CA GLU A 76 5.97 -4.46 -7.18
C GLU A 76 6.24 -5.90 -6.73
N ALA A 77 5.88 -6.25 -5.50
CA ALA A 77 5.99 -7.61 -4.99
C ALA A 77 5.19 -8.60 -5.86
N TYR A 78 3.98 -8.24 -6.28
CA TYR A 78 3.18 -9.08 -7.18
C TYR A 78 3.90 -9.36 -8.51
N LYS A 79 4.46 -8.34 -9.16
CA LYS A 79 5.25 -8.50 -10.39
C LYS A 79 6.49 -9.38 -10.19
N LEU A 80 7.16 -9.27 -9.04
CA LEU A 80 8.29 -10.13 -8.71
C LEU A 80 7.86 -11.60 -8.55
N LEU A 81 6.70 -11.87 -7.95
CA LEU A 81 6.14 -13.22 -7.84
C LEU A 81 5.83 -13.86 -9.20
N GLU A 82 5.33 -13.07 -10.16
CA GLU A 82 5.14 -13.50 -11.56
C GLU A 82 6.48 -13.89 -12.21
N GLN A 83 7.55 -13.17 -11.88
CA GLN A 83 8.92 -13.43 -12.37
C GLN A 83 9.66 -14.53 -11.60
N ASN A 84 9.01 -15.23 -10.65
CA ASN A 84 9.64 -16.20 -9.73
C ASN A 84 10.73 -15.61 -8.81
N LYS A 85 10.77 -14.29 -8.64
CA LYS A 85 11.67 -13.56 -7.74
C LYS A 85 11.08 -13.51 -6.32
N ILE A 86 10.99 -14.68 -5.71
CA ILE A 86 10.20 -14.87 -4.49
C ILE A 86 10.84 -14.19 -3.27
N GLU A 87 12.16 -14.25 -3.15
CA GLU A 87 12.87 -13.65 -2.03
C GLU A 87 12.75 -12.12 -2.05
N GLU A 88 12.93 -11.50 -3.23
CA GLU A 88 12.77 -10.05 -3.37
C GLU A 88 11.33 -9.60 -3.09
N ALA A 89 10.33 -10.37 -3.54
CA ALA A 89 8.93 -10.09 -3.25
C ALA A 89 8.65 -10.12 -1.74
N ASN A 90 9.16 -11.12 -1.02
CA ASN A 90 8.97 -11.26 0.43
C ASN A 90 9.60 -10.12 1.22
N VAL A 91 10.78 -9.63 0.79
CA VAL A 91 11.40 -8.45 1.38
C VAL A 91 10.45 -7.25 1.29
N LEU A 92 9.87 -6.97 0.12
CA LEU A 92 8.92 -5.85 -0.03
C LEU A 92 7.65 -6.03 0.81
N LEU A 93 7.07 -7.24 0.83
CA LEU A 93 5.85 -7.53 1.59
C LEU A 93 6.05 -7.37 3.10
N SER A 94 7.22 -7.78 3.63
CA SER A 94 7.56 -7.62 5.06
C SER A 94 7.65 -6.17 5.54
N GLN A 95 7.83 -5.22 4.62
CA GLN A 95 7.91 -3.79 4.95
C GLN A 95 6.52 -3.15 5.13
N ILE A 96 5.43 -3.86 4.84
CA ILE A 96 4.06 -3.39 5.05
C ILE A 96 3.71 -3.62 6.53
N LYS A 97 3.47 -2.53 7.27
CA LYS A 97 3.17 -2.59 8.72
C LYS A 97 1.85 -3.33 8.99
N GLU A 98 1.78 -4.01 10.14
CA GLU A 98 0.61 -4.80 10.52
C GLU A 98 -0.68 -4.00 10.67
N ASN A 99 -0.56 -2.74 11.12
CA ASN A 99 -1.69 -1.84 11.26
C ASN A 99 -2.11 -1.16 9.94
N SER A 100 -1.48 -1.52 8.81
CA SER A 100 -1.88 -1.05 7.49
C SER A 100 -3.17 -1.74 7.04
N SER A 101 -4.05 -0.99 6.39
CA SER A 101 -5.22 -1.55 5.69
C SER A 101 -4.86 -2.54 4.58
N LEU A 102 -3.61 -2.56 4.11
CA LEU A 102 -3.11 -3.49 3.09
C LEU A 102 -2.50 -4.77 3.66
N ASN A 103 -2.38 -4.89 4.99
CA ASN A 103 -1.68 -6.00 5.64
C ASN A 103 -2.27 -7.37 5.27
N GLN A 104 -3.59 -7.50 5.21
CA GLN A 104 -4.22 -8.77 4.87
C GLN A 104 -3.87 -9.23 3.44
N ILE A 105 -3.83 -8.30 2.49
CA ILE A 105 -3.45 -8.60 1.11
C ILE A 105 -1.96 -8.98 1.04
N ALA A 106 -1.10 -8.26 1.77
CA ALA A 106 0.32 -8.59 1.85
C ALA A 106 0.57 -9.99 2.41
N LYS A 107 -0.16 -10.39 3.47
CA LYS A 107 -0.10 -11.73 4.05
C LYS A 107 -0.55 -12.80 3.06
N ASN A 108 -1.64 -12.57 2.32
CA ASN A 108 -2.13 -13.52 1.32
C ASN A 108 -1.11 -13.75 0.20
N LEU A 109 -0.48 -12.68 -0.30
CA LEU A 109 0.58 -12.80 -1.32
C LEU A 109 1.81 -13.54 -0.80
N ASN A 110 2.22 -13.27 0.45
CA ASN A 110 3.35 -13.97 1.07
C ASN A 110 3.05 -15.47 1.27
N PHE A 111 1.81 -15.80 1.65
CA PHE A 111 1.36 -17.20 1.73
C PHE A 111 1.42 -17.91 0.37
N GLN A 112 0.92 -17.27 -0.69
CA GLN A 112 0.98 -17.82 -2.05
C GLN A 112 2.44 -18.06 -2.51
N ALA A 113 3.31 -17.09 -2.24
CA ALA A 113 4.74 -17.18 -2.51
C ALA A 113 5.40 -18.37 -1.80
N SER A 114 5.10 -18.54 -0.51
CA SER A 114 5.58 -19.66 0.31
C SER A 114 5.08 -21.01 -0.21
N MET A 115 3.82 -21.09 -0.66
CA MET A 115 3.26 -22.30 -1.24
C MET A 115 3.91 -22.65 -2.58
N LYS A 116 4.22 -21.64 -3.42
CA LYS A 116 4.96 -21.84 -4.68
C LYS A 116 6.36 -22.39 -4.44
N ILE A 117 7.06 -21.89 -3.41
CA ILE A 117 8.33 -22.42 -2.94
C ILE A 117 8.18 -23.89 -2.50
N PHE A 118 7.23 -24.17 -1.62
CA PHE A 118 7.00 -25.53 -1.10
C PHE A 118 6.74 -26.52 -2.24
N LEU A 119 5.89 -26.15 -3.20
CA LEU A 119 5.60 -26.97 -4.37
C LEU A 119 6.86 -27.22 -5.22
N LEU A 120 7.66 -26.19 -5.48
CA LEU A 120 8.95 -26.31 -6.19
C LEU A 120 9.92 -27.28 -5.50
N TYR A 121 10.02 -27.23 -4.17
CA TYR A 121 10.87 -28.14 -3.40
C TYR A 121 10.31 -29.56 -3.32
N SER A 122 8.99 -29.72 -3.21
CA SER A 122 8.33 -31.03 -3.20
C SER A 122 8.46 -31.76 -4.54
N TRP A 123 8.48 -31.02 -5.66
CA TRP A 123 8.63 -31.58 -7.01
C TRP A 123 10.08 -31.86 -7.41
N ARG A 124 11.06 -31.10 -6.88
CA ARG A 124 12.48 -31.28 -7.22
C ARG A 124 13.18 -32.39 -6.42
N GLY A 125 12.48 -33.02 -5.46
CA GLY A 125 13.06 -33.99 -4.54
C GLY A 125 14.12 -33.35 -3.63
N PRO A 126 14.49 -33.99 -2.50
CA PRO A 126 15.63 -33.53 -1.72
C PRO A 126 16.88 -33.58 -2.62
N LYS A 127 17.46 -32.43 -2.95
CA LYS A 127 18.83 -32.39 -3.45
C LYS A 127 19.67 -33.06 -2.36
N GLN A 128 20.13 -34.27 -2.62
CA GLN A 128 21.11 -34.92 -1.76
C GLN A 128 22.35 -34.04 -1.78
N TYR A 129 22.52 -33.21 -0.75
CA TYR A 129 23.81 -32.59 -0.45
C TYR A 129 24.72 -33.67 0.15
N LEU A 130 25.18 -34.60 -0.68
CA LEU A 130 26.41 -35.35 -0.50
C LEU A 130 27.42 -34.59 -1.38
N THR A 131 28.48 -33.94 -0.90
CA THR A 131 29.51 -34.42 0.01
C THR A 131 30.36 -33.23 0.48
N LYS A 132 30.70 -33.20 1.77
CA LYS A 132 32.07 -33.13 2.30
C LYS A 132 31.95 -33.32 3.80
N THR A 133 32.06 -34.58 4.18
CA THR A 133 32.27 -35.02 5.55
C THR A 133 33.43 -34.23 6.18
N ASN A 134 33.12 -33.35 7.13
CA ASN A 134 34.12 -32.88 8.07
C ASN A 134 34.54 -34.08 8.93
N ARG A 135 35.70 -34.63 8.56
CA ARG A 135 36.42 -35.70 9.22
C ARG A 135 36.94 -35.17 10.55
N TRP A 136 36.10 -35.15 11.59
CA TRP A 136 36.56 -34.97 12.96
C TRP A 136 37.17 -36.27 13.46
N ARG A 137 38.51 -36.35 13.37
CA ARG A 137 39.32 -37.29 14.13
C ARG A 137 39.19 -36.92 15.61
N PHE A 138 38.62 -37.81 16.42
CA PHE A 138 38.99 -37.91 17.82
C PHE A 138 40.20 -38.86 17.93
N LYS A 139 41.38 -38.27 18.11
CA LYS A 139 42.50 -38.82 18.91
C LYS A 139 42.62 -37.82 20.06
N SER A 140 42.78 -38.17 21.32
CA SER A 140 43.25 -39.38 22.01
C SER A 140 42.56 -39.46 23.37
#